data_AF-A0A2W1ATU1-F1
#
_entry.id   AF-A0A2W1ATU1-F1
#
_cell.length_a   1.000
_cell.length_b   1.000
_cell.length_c   1.000
_cell.angle_alpha   90.00
_cell.angle_beta   90.00
_cell.angle_gamma   90.00
#
_symmetry.space_group_name_H-M   'P 1'
#
loop_
_entity.id
_entity.type
_entity.pdbx_description
1 polymer ?
#
loop_
_entity_poly.entity_id
_entity_poly.type
_entity_poly.pdbx_seq_one_letter_code
_entity_poly.pdbx_strand_id
1 'polypeptide(L)'
;MITELQDWPRSVLTSHKNASRLIHKLTFLADLGIRKDDPGVEEIVEKILGHRSSQGPFQALMNIPAKFGGSGTDQFAWALCDAPVILYSLAGIGL
;
A
#
# COMPACT_ATOMS: atom_id res chain seq x y z
N MET A 1 -4.11 -8.01 -12.27
CA MET A 1 -3.81 -6.77 -11.52
C MET A 1 -4.80 -6.49 -10.42
N ILE A 2 -6.11 -6.29 -10.68
CA ILE A 2 -7.11 -6.08 -9.60
C ILE A 2 -7.11 -7.27 -8.61
N THR A 3 -7.23 -8.50 -9.11
CA THR A 3 -7.19 -9.70 -8.25
C THR A 3 -5.91 -9.85 -7.44
N GLU A 4 -4.78 -9.38 -7.97
CA GLU A 4 -3.51 -9.42 -7.24
C GLU A 4 -3.43 -8.34 -6.16
N LEU A 5 -4.10 -7.20 -6.37
CA LEU A 5 -4.22 -6.14 -5.36
C LEU A 5 -5.19 -6.52 -4.25
N GLN A 6 -6.16 -7.40 -4.50
CA GLN A 6 -7.01 -7.95 -3.44
C GLN A 6 -6.16 -8.69 -2.38
N ASP A 7 -4.96 -9.18 -2.70
CA ASP A 7 -4.07 -9.76 -1.70
C ASP A 7 -3.34 -8.72 -0.83
N TRP A 8 -3.64 -7.42 -0.94
CA TRP A 8 -2.96 -6.35 -0.20
C TRP A 8 -2.86 -6.66 1.31
N PRO A 9 -1.68 -6.47 1.95
CA PRO A 9 -0.41 -5.97 1.39
C PRO A 9 0.47 -7.05 0.72
N ARG A 10 0.04 -8.32 0.72
CA ARG A 10 0.64 -9.56 0.20
C ARG A 10 2.03 -9.94 0.72
N SER A 11 2.96 -9.01 0.83
CA SER A 11 4.32 -9.29 1.28
C SER A 11 4.92 -8.15 2.08
N VAL A 12 5.81 -8.53 3.00
CA VAL A 12 6.61 -7.62 3.80
C VAL A 12 7.53 -6.82 2.88
N LEU A 13 7.58 -5.51 3.11
CA LEU A 13 8.58 -4.65 2.51
C LEU A 13 9.96 -4.96 3.08
N THR A 14 10.73 -5.77 2.34
CA THR A 14 12.12 -6.10 2.66
C THR A 14 13.12 -5.27 1.85
N SER A 15 12.68 -4.63 0.76
CA SER A 15 13.50 -3.77 -0.10
C SER A 15 12.65 -2.81 -0.94
N HIS A 16 13.03 -1.54 -0.99
CA HIS A 16 12.41 -0.54 -1.86
C HIS A 16 12.81 -0.68 -3.35
N LYS A 17 13.71 -1.61 -3.68
CA LYS A 17 14.14 -1.88 -5.06
C LYS A 17 13.25 -2.91 -5.78
N ASN A 18 12.27 -3.48 -5.09
CA ASN A 18 11.40 -4.50 -5.65
C ASN A 18 10.30 -3.87 -6.51
N ALA A 19 10.45 -3.96 -7.84
CA ALA A 19 9.47 -3.44 -8.80
C ALA A 19 8.13 -4.19 -8.79
N SER A 20 8.08 -5.42 -8.27
CA SER A 20 6.87 -6.25 -8.24
C SER A 20 5.92 -5.91 -7.09
N ARG A 21 6.17 -4.85 -6.32
CA ARG A 21 5.32 -4.44 -5.22
C ARG A 21 3.93 -4.03 -5.70
N LEU A 22 2.92 -4.42 -4.92
CA LEU A 22 1.52 -4.11 -5.19
C LEU A 22 1.25 -2.60 -5.26
N ILE A 23 2.02 -1.77 -4.54
CA ILE A 23 1.89 -0.30 -4.60
C ILE A 23 2.05 0.24 -6.03
N HIS A 24 2.97 -0.31 -6.81
CA HIS A 24 3.19 0.14 -8.20
C HIS A 24 2.02 -0.25 -9.11
N LYS A 25 1.41 -1.41 -8.85
CA LYS A 25 0.21 -1.84 -9.58
C LYS A 25 -0.99 -0.97 -9.23
N LEU A 26 -1.14 -0.61 -7.96
CA LEU A 26 -2.20 0.30 -7.50
C LEU A 26 -2.08 1.66 -8.19
N THR A 27 -0.89 2.27 -8.19
CA THR A 27 -0.63 3.54 -8.86
C THR A 27 -0.88 3.45 -10.36
N PHE A 28 -0.37 2.40 -11.02
CA PHE A 28 -0.61 2.21 -12.44
C PHE A 28 -2.09 2.09 -12.79
N LEU A 29 -2.88 1.36 -11.99
CA LEU A 29 -4.33 1.27 -12.20
C LEU A 29 -5.04 2.61 -11.97
N ALA A 30 -4.61 3.39 -10.98
CA ALA A 30 -5.12 4.74 -10.75
C ALA A 30 -4.83 5.65 -11.96
N ASP A 31 -3.63 5.58 -12.53
CA ASP A 31 -3.24 6.33 -13.74
C ASP A 31 -4.01 5.89 -14.99
N LEU A 32 -4.44 4.63 -15.06
CA LEU A 32 -5.34 4.13 -16.10
C LEU A 32 -6.81 4.53 -15.91
N GLY A 33 -7.15 5.17 -14.79
CA GLY A 33 -8.49 5.69 -14.53
C GLY A 33 -9.45 4.70 -13.88
N ILE A 34 -8.96 3.64 -13.24
CA ILE A 34 -9.79 2.78 -12.38
C ILE A 34 -10.44 3.63 -11.28
N ARG A 35 -11.70 3.34 -10.97
CA ARG A 35 -12.54 4.04 -10.00
C ARG A 35 -12.95 3.13 -8.85
N LYS A 36 -13.27 3.72 -7.71
CA LYS A 36 -13.70 2.99 -6.50
C LYS A 36 -14.91 2.06 -6.74
N ASP A 37 -15.76 2.40 -7.70
CA ASP A 37 -16.99 1.66 -8.03
C ASP A 37 -16.75 0.58 -9.10
N ASP A 38 -15.53 0.43 -9.61
CA ASP A 38 -15.19 -0.66 -10.53
C ASP A 38 -15.14 -2.01 -9.78
N PRO A 39 -15.50 -3.13 -10.46
CA PRO A 39 -15.55 -4.44 -9.82
C PRO A 39 -14.25 -4.84 -9.14
N GLY A 40 -14.34 -5.19 -7.85
CA GLY A 40 -13.22 -5.66 -7.02
C GLY A 40 -12.33 -4.57 -6.42
N VAL A 41 -12.59 -3.28 -6.72
CA VAL A 41 -11.79 -2.18 -6.17
C VAL A 41 -12.15 -1.85 -4.73
N GLU A 42 -13.43 -1.97 -4.36
CA GLU A 42 -13.92 -1.74 -3.01
C GLU A 42 -13.12 -2.52 -1.94
N GLU A 43 -12.89 -3.82 -2.16
CA GLU A 43 -12.11 -4.66 -1.24
C GLU A 43 -10.66 -4.17 -1.08
N ILE A 44 -10.04 -3.71 -2.16
CA ILE A 44 -8.66 -3.18 -2.14
C ILE A 44 -8.64 -1.90 -1.30
N VAL A 45 -9.62 -1.02 -1.52
CA VAL A 45 -9.77 0.24 -0.80
C VAL A 45 -9.97 -0.01 0.69
N GLU A 46 -10.88 -0.91 1.07
CA GLU A 46 -11.14 -1.26 2.47
C GLU A 46 -9.86 -1.75 3.18
N LYS A 47 -9.10 -2.63 2.54
CA LYS A 47 -7.82 -3.14 3.07
C LYS A 47 -6.80 -2.02 3.29
N ILE A 48 -6.70 -1.06 2.37
CA ILE A 48 -5.76 0.06 2.51
C ILE A 48 -6.23 1.04 3.60
N LEU A 49 -7.52 1.40 3.60
CA LEU A 49 -8.10 2.33 4.58
C LEU A 49 -8.08 1.78 6.01
N GLY A 50 -8.15 0.45 6.16
CA GLY A 50 -8.01 -0.24 7.45
C GLY A 50 -6.62 -0.13 8.09
N HIS A 51 -5.60 0.32 7.35
CA HIS A 51 -4.23 0.44 7.83
C HIS A 51 -3.71 1.87 7.71
N ARG A 52 -4.11 2.69 8.68
CA ARG A 52 -3.67 4.08 8.84
C ARG A 52 -2.99 4.27 10.17
N SER A 53 -1.82 4.90 10.16
CA SER A 53 -1.14 5.25 11.40
C SER A 53 -1.90 6.33 12.16
N SER A 54 -1.68 6.43 13.47
CA SER A 54 -2.25 7.50 14.31
C SER A 54 -1.86 8.92 13.87
N GLN A 55 -0.77 9.04 13.11
CA GLN A 55 -0.28 10.30 12.54
C GLN A 55 -0.96 10.65 11.21
N GLY A 56 -1.70 9.72 10.60
CA GLY A 56 -2.42 9.95 9.36
C GLY A 56 -1.87 9.23 8.10
N PRO A 57 -0.56 8.97 7.92
CA PRO A 57 -0.08 8.20 6.78
C PRO A 57 -0.65 6.79 6.70
N PHE A 58 -0.94 6.33 5.47
CA PHE A 58 -1.24 4.93 5.19
C PHE A 58 -0.02 4.06 5.40
N GLN A 59 -0.27 2.85 5.92
CA GLN A 59 0.76 1.90 6.29
C GLN A 59 0.90 0.79 5.25
N ALA A 60 2.10 0.24 5.18
CA ALA A 60 2.41 -1.01 4.49
C ALA A 60 2.92 -2.03 5.50
N LEU A 61 2.84 -3.31 5.16
CA LEU A 61 3.48 -4.35 5.95
C LEU A 61 5.00 -4.26 5.76
N MET A 62 5.75 -4.01 6.83
CA MET A 62 7.18 -3.77 6.81
C MET A 62 7.86 -4.56 7.92
N ASN A 63 9.14 -4.91 7.71
CA ASN A 63 10.01 -5.40 8.76
C ASN A 63 11.24 -4.49 8.81
N ILE A 64 11.40 -3.79 9.93
CA ILE A 64 12.53 -2.89 10.16
C ILE A 64 13.49 -3.62 11.11
N PRO A 65 14.68 -4.06 10.65
CA PRO A 65 15.63 -4.77 11.49
C PRO A 65 16.03 -3.99 12.74
N ALA A 66 16.21 -4.68 13.86
CA ALA A 66 16.59 -4.07 15.14
C ALA A 66 17.88 -3.23 15.07
N LYS A 67 18.84 -3.61 14.22
CA LYS A 67 20.07 -2.83 13.98
C LYS A 67 19.83 -1.43 13.39
N PHE A 68 18.64 -1.17 12.84
CA PHE A 68 18.21 0.14 12.35
C PHE A 68 17.17 0.80 13.28
N GLY A 69 17.03 0.30 14.51
CA GLY A 69 16.09 0.83 15.51
C GLY A 69 14.65 0.32 15.39
N GLY A 70 14.39 -0.71 14.57
CA GLY A 70 13.06 -1.33 14.47
C GLY A 70 12.85 -2.50 15.44
N SER A 71 11.69 -3.17 15.32
CA SER A 71 11.36 -4.35 16.15
C SER A 71 11.99 -5.65 15.63
N GLY A 72 12.46 -5.69 14.38
CA GLY A 72 12.87 -6.92 13.70
C GLY A 72 11.73 -7.89 13.37
N THR A 73 10.48 -7.48 13.58
CA THR A 73 9.28 -8.27 13.29
C THR A 73 8.42 -7.59 12.23
N ASP A 74 7.59 -8.37 11.56
CA ASP A 74 6.64 -7.85 10.59
C ASP A 74 5.57 -7.03 11.32
N GLN A 75 5.34 -5.81 10.84
CA GLN A 75 4.38 -4.89 11.42
C GLN A 75 3.90 -3.89 10.37
N PHE A 76 2.71 -3.33 10.59
CA PHE A 76 2.28 -2.19 9.80
C PHE A 76 3.07 -0.95 10.21
N ALA A 77 3.81 -0.38 9.26
CA ALA A 77 4.56 0.86 9.41
C ALA A 77 4.40 1.68 8.13
N TRP A 78 4.95 2.89 8.10
CA TRP A 78 4.91 3.73 6.91
C TRP A 78 6.30 4.26 6.60
N ALA A 79 6.53 4.50 5.31
CA ALA A 79 7.74 5.12 4.80
C ALA A 79 7.37 6.30 3.90
N LEU A 80 8.21 7.35 3.91
CA LEU A 80 7.97 8.57 3.14
C LEU A 80 7.88 8.32 1.63
N CYS A 81 8.57 7.30 1.12
CA CYS A 81 8.51 6.93 -0.29
C CYS A 81 7.23 6.18 -0.69
N ASP A 82 6.49 5.62 0.27
CA ASP A 82 5.32 4.77 0.02
C ASP A 82 4.00 5.47 0.37
N ALA A 83 3.91 6.10 1.53
CA ALA A 83 2.68 6.71 2.03
C ALA A 83 2.07 7.74 1.04
N PRO A 84 2.84 8.68 0.46
CA PRO A 84 2.32 9.62 -0.53
C PRO A 84 1.86 8.95 -1.82
N VAL A 85 2.50 7.84 -2.22
CA VAL A 85 2.13 7.09 -3.43
C VAL A 85 0.80 6.37 -3.23
N ILE A 86 0.57 5.79 -2.04
CA ILE A 86 -0.73 5.21 -1.68
C ILE A 86 -1.81 6.30 -1.71
N LEU A 87 -1.57 7.44 -1.06
CA LEU A 87 -2.50 8.56 -1.03
C LEU A 87 -2.84 9.07 -2.45
N TYR A 88 -1.82 9.29 -3.29
CA TYR A 88 -2.00 9.67 -4.69
C TYR A 88 -2.89 8.69 -5.44
N SER A 89 -2.64 7.38 -5.25
CA SER A 89 -3.37 6.34 -5.97
C SER A 89 -4.84 6.29 -5.52
N LEU A 90 -5.11 6.42 -4.21
CA LEU A 90 -6.49 6.49 -3.69
C LEU A 90 -7.22 7.73 -4.22
N ALA A 91 -6.55 8.89 -4.26
CA ALA A 91 -7.12 10.11 -4.83
C ALA A 91 -7.48 9.94 -6.32
N GLY A 92 -6.60 9.29 -7.10
CA GLY A 92 -6.88 8.95 -8.51
C GLY A 92 -8.09 8.02 -8.69
N ILE A 93 -8.27 7.07 -7.76
CA ILE A 93 -9.40 6.13 -7.72
C ILE A 93 -10.71 6.82 -7.27
N GLY A 94 -10.63 8.03 -6.71
CA GLY A 94 -11.77 8.87 -6.36
C GLY A 94 -12.16 8.83 -4.88
N LEU A 95 -11.17 8.70 -4.00
CA LEU A 95 -11.31 8.77 -2.53
C LEU A 95 -10.72 10.04 -1.94
#